data_AF-A0A8T5RLP0-F1
#
_entry.id   AF-A0A8T5RLP0-F1
#
_cell.length_a   1.000
_cell.length_b   1.000
_cell.length_c   1.000
_cell.angle_alpha   90.00
_cell.angle_beta   90.00
_cell.angle_gamma   90.00
#
_symmetry.space_group_name_H-M   'P 1'
#
loop_
_entity.id
_entity.type
_entity.pdbx_description
1 polymer ?
#
loop_
_entity_poly.entity_id
_entity_poly.type
_entity_poly.pdbx_seq_one_letter_code
_entity_poly.pdbx_strand_id
1 'polypeptide(L)'
;MHVNLVNKKLLFKLILSNYLKKKSIEILKNNFKAKKINIQIEPNKKNLYIQANILIENIFYNILLNVIRHNENFIKEIFIKISRIENEDKKFIKIEFIDNG
;
A
#
# COMPACT_ATOMS: atom_id res chain seq x y z
N MET A 1 -12.55 26.78 -10.10
CA MET A 1 -11.26 26.28 -9.54
C MET A 1 -10.83 25.08 -10.37
N HIS A 2 -10.09 25.32 -11.46
CA HIS A 2 -9.59 24.25 -12.33
C HIS A 2 -8.41 23.56 -11.64
N VAL A 3 -8.63 22.38 -11.08
CA VAL A 3 -7.54 21.53 -10.60
C VAL A 3 -6.82 20.97 -11.82
N ASN A 4 -5.57 21.41 -12.00
CA ASN A 4 -4.68 21.02 -13.09
C ASN A 4 -4.56 19.48 -13.21
N LEU A 5 -5.15 18.91 -14.27
CA LEU A 5 -5.11 17.47 -14.59
C LEU A 5 -3.72 16.98 -15.08
N VAL A 6 -2.76 17.88 -15.25
CA VAL A 6 -1.46 17.62 -15.89
C VAL A 6 -0.56 16.70 -15.03
N ASN A 7 -0.73 16.68 -13.70
CA ASN A 7 0.15 15.93 -12.79
C ASN A 7 -0.19 14.44 -12.60
N LYS A 8 -1.28 13.91 -13.19
CA LYS A 8 -1.66 12.49 -13.01
C LYS A 8 -0.89 11.50 -13.90
N LYS A 9 -0.24 11.98 -14.98
CA LYS A 9 0.42 11.11 -15.97
C LYS A 9 1.92 10.88 -15.71
N LEU A 10 2.56 11.66 -14.84
CA LEU A 10 4.00 11.51 -14.60
C LEU A 10 4.28 10.20 -13.85
N LEU A 11 5.02 9.30 -14.50
CA LEU A 11 5.52 8.07 -13.91
C LEU A 11 6.91 8.31 -13.32
N PHE A 12 7.15 7.79 -12.12
CA PHE A 12 8.44 7.81 -11.46
C PHE A 12 8.84 6.41 -10.99
N LYS A 13 10.15 6.16 -10.99
CA LYS A 13 10.72 4.90 -10.49
C LYS A 13 10.76 4.96 -8.97
N LEU A 14 10.25 3.92 -8.31
CA LEU A 14 10.20 3.83 -6.85
C LEU A 14 10.49 2.41 -6.37
N ILE A 15 10.86 2.28 -5.09
CA ILE A 15 10.92 0.98 -4.39
C ILE A 15 9.58 0.77 -3.70
N LEU A 16 8.82 -0.24 -4.13
CA LEU A 16 7.42 -0.43 -3.75
C LEU A 16 7.22 -0.51 -2.23
N SER A 17 7.98 -1.36 -1.55
CA SER A 17 7.88 -1.56 -0.10
C SER A 17 8.19 -0.29 0.69
N ASN A 18 9.25 0.45 0.31
CA ASN A 18 9.60 1.72 0.94
C ASN A 18 8.53 2.77 0.73
N TYR A 19 7.96 2.83 -0.47
CA TYR A 19 6.94 3.79 -0.82
C TYR A 19 5.64 3.53 -0.04
N LEU A 20 5.17 2.28 -0.04
CA LEU A 20 4.03 1.84 0.77
C LEU A 20 4.23 2.14 2.27
N LYS A 21 5.44 1.87 2.80
CA LYS A 21 5.77 2.13 4.19
C LYS A 21 5.66 3.62 4.55
N LYS A 22 6.36 4.48 3.80
CA LYS A 22 6.45 5.92 4.12
C LYS A 22 5.18 6.69 3.78
N LYS A 23 4.54 6.36 2.64
CA LYS A 23 3.42 7.14 2.09
C LYS A 23 2.05 6.67 2.53
N SER A 24 1.95 5.50 3.16
CA SER A 24 0.66 4.98 3.58
C SER A 24 0.71 4.44 5.00
N ILE A 25 1.60 3.49 5.31
CA ILE A 25 1.64 2.85 6.64
C ILE A 25 1.98 3.83 7.75
N GLU A 26 3.03 4.63 7.60
CA GLU A 26 3.45 5.60 8.63
C GLU A 26 2.38 6.68 8.84
N ILE A 27 1.79 7.18 7.75
CA ILE A 27 0.67 8.15 7.81
C ILE A 27 -0.53 7.55 8.55
N LEU A 28 -0.92 6.33 8.20
CA LEU A 28 -2.03 5.63 8.84
C LEU A 28 -1.78 5.41 10.34
N LYS A 29 -0.59 4.93 10.73
CA LYS A 29 -0.22 4.76 12.13
C LYS A 29 -0.25 6.09 12.89
N ASN A 30 0.14 7.19 12.26
CA ASN A 30 0.07 8.53 12.85
C ASN A 30 -1.37 9.04 13.01
N ASN A 31 -2.27 8.69 12.10
CA ASN A 31 -3.69 9.06 12.19
C ASN A 31 -4.46 8.21 13.21
N PHE A 32 -4.00 6.99 13.48
CA PHE A 32 -4.65 6.04 14.39
C PHE A 32 -3.75 5.63 15.56
N LYS A 33 -3.02 6.59 16.17
CA LYS A 33 -2.06 6.32 17.28
C LYS A 33 -2.66 5.58 18.47
N ALA A 34 -3.95 5.77 18.74
CA ALA A 34 -4.65 5.12 19.83
C ALA A 34 -4.96 3.62 19.55
N LYS A 35 -4.91 3.18 18.29
CA LYS A 35 -5.16 1.79 17.90
C LYS A 35 -3.85 1.00 17.88
N LYS A 36 -3.88 -0.25 18.37
CA LYS A 36 -2.75 -1.18 18.22
C LYS A 36 -2.78 -1.77 16.82
N ILE A 37 -1.85 -1.34 15.97
CA ILE A 37 -1.77 -1.72 14.55
C ILE A 37 -0.41 -2.34 14.24
N ASN A 38 -0.43 -3.61 13.90
CA ASN A 38 0.73 -4.40 13.50
C ASN A 38 0.64 -4.65 11.99
N ILE A 39 1.69 -4.26 11.26
CA ILE A 39 1.75 -4.41 9.80
C ILE A 39 3.04 -5.09 9.43
N GLN A 40 2.94 -6.17 8.68
CA GLN A 40 4.07 -6.92 8.13
C GLN A 40 4.00 -6.88 6.60
N ILE A 41 5.17 -6.77 5.96
CA ILE A 41 5.29 -6.77 4.50
C ILE A 41 6.19 -7.92 4.10
N GLU A 42 5.70 -8.77 3.20
CA GLU A 42 6.46 -9.87 2.61
C GLU A 42 6.53 -9.77 1.09
N PRO A 43 7.69 -10.00 0.47
CA PRO A 43 8.99 -10.21 1.10
C PRO A 43 9.53 -8.94 1.76
N ASN A 44 10.05 -9.06 2.99
CA ASN A 44 10.54 -7.92 3.78
C ASN A 44 11.83 -7.28 3.20
N LYS A 45 12.60 -8.01 2.37
CA LYS A 45 13.96 -7.58 1.93
C LYS A 45 14.19 -7.49 0.42
N LYS A 46 13.19 -7.75 -0.43
CA LYS A 46 13.37 -7.59 -1.89
C LYS A 46 13.04 -6.16 -2.31
N ASN A 47 14.05 -5.43 -2.77
CA ASN A 47 13.85 -4.14 -3.43
C ASN A 47 13.17 -4.37 -4.79
N LEU A 48 11.83 -4.33 -4.78
CA LEU A 48 11.05 -4.33 -6.01
C LEU A 48 10.92 -2.90 -6.53
N TYR A 49 11.61 -2.63 -7.64
CA TYR A 49 11.49 -1.37 -8.36
C TYR A 49 10.29 -1.41 -9.30
N ILE A 50 9.43 -0.40 -9.25
CA ILE A 50 8.31 -0.21 -10.17
C ILE A 50 8.30 1.21 -10.73
N GLN A 51 7.55 1.42 -11.81
CA GLN A 51 7.17 2.75 -12.28
C GLN A 51 5.68 2.96 -11.95
N ALA A 52 5.38 4.03 -11.24
CA ALA A 52 4.02 4.40 -10.89
C ALA A 52 3.87 5.91 -10.85
N ASN A 53 2.64 6.40 -10.88
CA ASN A 53 2.32 7.81 -10.64
C ASN A 53 1.91 8.01 -9.17
N ILE A 54 1.64 9.27 -8.83
CA ILE A 54 1.26 9.69 -7.48
C ILE A 54 -0.05 9.04 -6.99
N LEU A 55 -0.90 8.53 -7.89
CA LEU A 55 -2.19 7.93 -7.53
C LEU A 55 -2.03 6.62 -6.76
N ILE A 56 -0.88 5.97 -6.85
CA ILE A 56 -0.60 4.73 -6.12
C ILE A 56 -0.66 4.94 -4.60
N GLU A 57 -0.31 6.14 -4.11
CA GLU A 57 -0.42 6.50 -2.69
C GLU A 57 -1.87 6.41 -2.20
N ASN A 58 -2.80 6.96 -2.99
CA ASN A 58 -4.22 6.97 -2.66
C ASN A 58 -4.80 5.56 -2.65
N ILE A 59 -4.39 4.70 -3.59
CA ILE A 59 -4.85 3.30 -3.64
C ILE A 59 -4.42 2.57 -2.36
N PHE A 60 -3.15 2.65 -1.98
CA PHE A 60 -2.65 2.00 -0.77
C PHE A 60 -3.30 2.53 0.49
N TYR A 61 -3.42 3.86 0.61
CA TYR A 61 -4.04 4.46 1.78
C TYR A 61 -5.52 4.07 1.91
N ASN A 62 -6.28 4.05 0.81
CA ASN A 62 -7.70 3.69 0.84
C ASN A 62 -7.91 2.23 1.25
N ILE A 63 -7.11 1.30 0.72
CA ILE A 63 -7.21 -0.12 1.10
C ILE A 63 -6.88 -0.30 2.59
N LEU A 64 -5.78 0.29 3.06
CA LEU A 64 -5.37 0.21 4.46
C LEU A 64 -6.38 0.89 5.41
N LEU A 65 -6.99 2.01 4.98
CA LEU A 65 -8.00 2.70 5.76
C LEU A 65 -9.22 1.81 5.98
N ASN A 66 -9.66 1.07 4.96
CA ASN A 66 -10.77 0.14 5.08
C ASN A 66 -10.46 -0.95 6.12
N VAL A 67 -9.28 -1.54 6.05
CA VAL A 67 -8.81 -2.53 7.03
C VAL A 67 -8.89 -1.96 8.46
N ILE A 68 -8.41 -0.73 8.70
CA ILE A 68 -8.44 -0.15 10.06
C ILE A 68 -9.84 0.25 10.54
N ARG A 69 -10.72 0.65 9.62
CA ARG A 69 -12.07 1.15 9.94
C ARG A 69 -13.05 0.04 10.21
N HIS A 70 -12.99 -1.05 9.45
CA HIS A 70 -13.94 -2.15 9.53
C HIS A 70 -13.49 -3.30 10.43
N ASN A 71 -12.20 -3.37 10.77
CA ASN A 71 -11.68 -4.38 11.67
C ASN A 71 -11.97 -4.04 13.15
N GLU A 72 -12.81 -4.86 13.79
CA GLU A 72 -13.24 -4.69 15.17
C GLU A 72 -12.25 -5.26 16.20
N ASN A 73 -11.21 -5.98 15.77
CA ASN A 73 -10.23 -6.54 16.69
C ASN A 73 -9.46 -5.44 17.43
N PHE A 74 -9.17 -5.70 18.71
CA PHE A 74 -8.40 -4.79 19.57
C PHE A 74 -6.99 -4.55 19.02
N ILE A 75 -6.35 -5.61 18.51
CA ILE A 75 -5.09 -5.56 17.76
C ILE A 75 -5.40 -5.85 16.30
N LYS A 76 -5.07 -4.89 15.43
CA LYS A 76 -5.27 -4.97 13.99
C LYS A 76 -4.00 -5.52 13.36
N GLU A 77 -4.06 -6.76 12.91
CA GLU A 77 -2.96 -7.44 12.23
C GLU A 77 -3.19 -7.33 10.73
N ILE A 78 -2.21 -6.77 10.02
CA ILE A 78 -2.25 -6.59 8.57
C ILE A 78 -1.01 -7.22 7.96
N PHE A 79 -1.21 -8.17 7.07
CA PHE A 79 -0.17 -8.82 6.31
C PHE A 79 -0.25 -8.41 4.85
N ILE A 80 0.83 -7.79 4.35
CA ILE A 80 0.91 -7.30 2.98
C ILE A 80 1.84 -8.19 2.18
N LYS A 81 1.29 -8.96 1.26
CA LYS A 81 2.06 -9.87 0.40
C LYS A 81 2.26 -9.25 -0.97
N ILE A 82 3.51 -9.13 -1.37
CA ILE A 82 3.94 -8.64 -2.68
C ILE A 82 4.55 -9.82 -3.42
N SER A 83 3.95 -10.20 -4.54
CA SER A 83 4.43 -11.31 -5.37
C SER A 83 4.45 -10.93 -6.84
N ARG A 84 5.26 -11.65 -7.62
CA ARG A 84 5.20 -11.60 -9.07
C ARG A 84 4.28 -12.72 -9.52
N ILE A 85 3.32 -12.42 -10.38
CA ILE A 85 2.44 -13.40 -11.00
C ILE A 85 2.54 -13.28 -12.52
N GLU A 86 2.23 -14.37 -13.20
CA GLU A 86 2.17 -14.42 -14.66
C GLU A 86 0.76 -14.85 -15.06
N ASN A 87 0.16 -14.09 -15.97
CA ASN A 87 -1.17 -14.37 -16.50
C ASN A 87 -1.20 -13.96 -17.98
N GLU A 88 -1.65 -14.84 -18.87
CA GLU A 88 -1.73 -14.57 -20.32
C GLU A 88 -0.40 -14.01 -20.89
N ASP A 89 0.72 -14.65 -20.57
CA ASP A 89 2.08 -14.25 -20.96
C ASP A 89 2.53 -12.85 -20.50
N LYS A 90 1.78 -12.24 -19.57
CA LYS A 90 2.09 -10.94 -18.98
C LYS A 90 2.50 -11.09 -17.52
N LYS A 91 3.55 -10.38 -17.14
CA LYS A 91 4.08 -10.34 -15.77
C LYS A 91 3.44 -9.20 -14.99
N PHE A 92 2.85 -9.52 -13.85
CA PHE A 92 2.23 -8.55 -12.96
C PHE A 92 2.89 -8.58 -11.58
N ILE A 93 2.74 -7.46 -10.87
CA ILE A 93 2.99 -7.40 -9.43
C ILE A 93 1.63 -7.52 -8.74
N LYS A 94 1.46 -8.59 -7.97
CA LYS A 94 0.30 -8.77 -7.10
C LYS A 94 0.63 -8.20 -5.72
N ILE A 95 -0.26 -7.37 -5.20
CA ILE A 95 -0.18 -6.82 -3.85
C ILE A 95 -1.47 -7.23 -3.13
N GLU A 96 -1.33 -8.01 -2.07
CA GLU A 96 -2.44 -8.53 -1.29
C GLU A 96 -2.40 -7.90 0.10
N PHE A 97 -3.52 -7.37 0.56
CA PHE A 97 -3.70 -6.84 1.90
C PHE A 97 -4.63 -7.80 2.63
N ILE A 98 -4.07 -8.56 3.57
CA ILE A 98 -4.78 -9.57 4.35
C ILE A 98 -4.85 -9.05 5.77
N ASP A 99 -6.05 -8.96 6.32
CA ASP A 99 -6.24 -8.55 7.71
C ASP A 99 -7.00 -9.60 8.52
N ASN A 100 -7.04 -9.40 9.84
CA ASN A 100 -7.62 -10.36 10.78
C ASN A 100 -9.10 -10.08 11.13
N GLY A 101 -9.82 -9.23 10.39
CA GLY A 101 -11.20 -8.85 10.68
C GLY A 101 -12.11 -8.80 9.48
#